data_AF-A0A6L3FCP1-F1
#
_entry.id   AF-A0A6L3FCP1-F1
#
_cell.length_a   1.000
_cell.length_b   1.000
_cell.length_c   1.000
_cell.angle_alpha   90.00
_cell.angle_beta   90.00
_cell.angle_gamma   90.00
#
_symmetry.space_group_name_H-M   'P 1'
#
loop_
_entity.id
_entity.type
_entity.pdbx_description
1 polymer ?
#
loop_
_entity_poly.entity_id
_entity_poly.type
_entity_poly.pdbx_seq_one_letter_code
_entity_poly.pdbx_strand_id
1 'polypeptide(L)'
;MSNRKEILELLSQGKITAEEAAEMLSTPVVETAVPTKEQVIEVEEETAVPTKEPMTTGHTPSWFKVRVRNLDSGKNKVSVNIPIRMFKFGMKIGRKFTDELDDLNWNEIDGMMKNMQKGMIVEVQDEDSNEHVQVYFE
;
A
#
# COMPACT_ATOMS: atom_id res chain seq x y z
N MET A 1 19.47 11.05 -24.82
CA MET A 1 18.56 10.81 -23.70
C MET A 1 17.25 11.49 -24.05
N SER A 2 16.25 10.74 -24.51
CA SER A 2 14.94 11.32 -24.87
C SER A 2 13.92 10.79 -23.87
N ASN A 3 13.16 11.68 -23.22
CA ASN A 3 12.16 11.24 -22.26
C ASN A 3 10.97 10.60 -22.96
N ARG A 4 10.42 9.55 -22.35
CA ARG A 4 9.19 8.86 -22.81
C ARG A 4 8.04 9.82 -23.12
N LYS A 5 7.91 10.92 -22.38
CA LYS A 5 6.88 11.95 -22.61
C LYS A 5 7.10 12.74 -23.90
N GLU A 6 8.33 13.17 -24.17
CA GLU A 6 8.68 13.93 -25.38
C GLU A 6 8.41 13.10 -26.65
N ILE A 7 8.67 11.79 -26.61
CA ILE A 7 8.41 10.88 -27.73
C ILE A 7 6.90 10.78 -28.02
N LEU A 8 6.05 10.71 -26.98
CA LEU A 8 4.59 10.65 -27.16
C LEU A 8 4.00 11.97 -27.65
N GLU A 9 4.58 13.11 -27.25
CA GLU A 9 4.18 14.40 -27.79
C GLU A 9 4.52 14.54 -29.27
N LEU A 10 5.70 14.06 -29.70
CA LEU A 10 6.08 14.04 -31.11
C LEU A 10 5.18 13.12 -31.95
N LEU A 11 4.75 11.98 -31.39
CA LEU A 11 3.78 11.09 -32.03
C LEU A 11 2.40 11.76 -32.13
N SER A 12 1.94 12.43 -31.07
CA SER A 12 0.66 13.15 -31.07
C SER A 12 0.65 14.32 -32.06
N GLN A 13 1.80 14.94 -32.30
CA GLN A 13 1.97 16.00 -33.29
C GLN A 13 2.12 15.47 -34.73
N GLY A 14 2.14 14.15 -34.93
CA GLY A 14 2.33 13.51 -36.24
C GLY A 14 3.73 13.73 -36.82
N LYS A 15 4.71 14.11 -36.00
CA LYS A 15 6.10 14.38 -36.43
C LYS A 15 6.94 13.12 -36.53
N ILE A 16 6.54 12.06 -35.84
CA ILE A 16 7.15 10.73 -35.91
C ILE A 16 6.08 9.68 -36.17
N THR A 17 6.50 8.58 -36.79
CA THR A 17 5.61 7.46 -37.10
C THR A 17 5.43 6.56 -35.87
N ALA A 18 4.32 5.81 -35.80
CA ALA A 18 4.06 4.87 -34.70
C ALA A 18 5.19 3.83 -34.53
N GLU A 19 5.79 3.40 -35.63
CA GLU A 19 6.92 2.45 -35.65
C GLU A 19 8.20 3.08 -35.05
N GLU A 20 8.53 4.31 -35.44
CA GLU A 20 9.69 5.04 -34.90
C GLU A 20 9.53 5.36 -33.41
N ALA A 21 8.32 5.72 -32.98
CA ALA A 21 8.00 5.94 -31.57
C ALA A 21 8.20 4.66 -30.75
N ALA A 22 7.81 3.49 -31.28
CA ALA A 22 7.96 2.21 -30.59
C ALA A 22 9.43 1.83 -30.43
N GLU A 23 10.28 2.11 -31.42
CA GLU A 23 11.72 1.86 -31.36
C GLU A 23 12.40 2.72 -30.28
N MET A 24 12.09 4.02 -30.24
CA MET A 24 12.63 4.96 -29.24
C MET A 24 12.13 4.68 -27.80
N LEU A 25 10.95 4.07 -27.66
CA LEU A 25 10.39 3.64 -26.37
C LEU A 25 10.92 2.27 -25.93
N SER A 26 11.31 1.42 -26.88
CA SER A 26 11.76 0.05 -26.61
C SER A 26 13.23 -0.02 -26.22
N THR A 27 14.05 1.00 -26.48
CA THR A 27 15.39 1.11 -25.90
C THR A 27 15.25 1.37 -24.40
N PRO A 28 15.46 0.36 -23.54
CA PRO A 28 15.31 0.55 -22.12
C PRO A 28 16.51 1.36 -21.64
N VAL A 29 16.27 2.49 -20.99
CA VAL A 29 17.25 3.01 -20.03
C VAL A 29 17.34 1.95 -18.94
N VAL A 30 18.38 1.15 -19.04
CA VAL A 30 18.83 0.25 -18.00
C VAL A 30 19.26 1.14 -16.84
N GLU A 31 18.33 1.44 -15.94
CA GLU A 31 18.66 1.87 -14.58
C GLU A 31 19.13 0.63 -13.82
N THR A 32 20.32 0.14 -14.18
CA THR A 32 21.07 -0.86 -13.40
C THR A 32 21.69 -0.13 -12.21
N ALA A 33 21.05 -0.26 -11.06
CA ALA A 33 21.75 -0.39 -9.80
C ALA A 33 21.58 -1.86 -9.35
N VAL A 34 22.61 -2.65 -9.63
CA VAL A 34 22.83 -4.00 -9.09
C VAL A 34 22.91 -3.92 -7.56
N PRO A 35 22.57 -5.00 -6.82
CA PRO A 35 23.68 -5.82 -6.36
C PRO A 35 23.45 -7.33 -6.46
N THR A 36 24.48 -7.95 -7.03
CA THR A 36 25.11 -9.23 -6.72
C THR A 36 24.57 -9.98 -5.51
N LYS A 37 24.04 -11.17 -5.79
CA LYS A 37 23.78 -12.24 -4.82
C LYS A 37 25.06 -13.05 -4.65
N GLU A 38 25.80 -12.80 -3.58
CA GLU A 38 26.79 -13.76 -3.06
C GLU A 38 26.76 -13.74 -1.53
N GLN A 39 26.94 -14.93 -0.96
CA GLN A 39 26.61 -15.35 0.39
C GLN A 39 27.50 -14.69 1.45
N VAL A 40 26.93 -14.34 2.60
CA VAL A 40 27.52 -14.66 3.92
C VAL A 40 26.40 -14.66 4.97
N ILE A 41 26.44 -15.69 5.80
CA ILE A 41 25.61 -15.90 6.98
C ILE A 41 26.22 -15.04 8.08
N GLU A 42 25.46 -14.14 8.69
CA GLU A 42 25.74 -13.73 10.06
C GLU A 42 24.43 -13.40 10.77
N VAL A 43 24.32 -13.96 11.96
CA VAL A 43 23.17 -13.96 12.85
C VAL A 43 23.39 -12.78 13.78
N GLU A 44 22.68 -11.68 13.61
CA GLU A 44 22.64 -10.63 14.63
C GLU A 44 21.20 -10.13 14.82
N GLU A 45 20.79 -10.32 16.06
CA GLU A 45 19.62 -9.85 16.76
C GLU A 45 19.65 -8.32 16.84
N GLU A 46 18.72 -7.61 16.19
CA GLU A 46 18.39 -6.26 16.63
C GLU A 46 16.99 -5.82 16.20
N THR A 47 16.17 -5.55 17.22
CA THR A 47 15.03 -4.65 17.23
C THR A 47 15.27 -3.42 16.34
N ALA A 48 14.57 -3.32 15.21
CA ALA A 48 14.43 -2.06 14.51
C ALA A 48 13.05 -1.96 13.86
N VAL A 49 12.15 -1.26 14.54
CA VAL A 49 10.92 -0.72 13.95
C VAL A 49 11.32 0.16 12.76
N PRO A 50 10.86 -0.09 11.52
CA PRO A 50 10.99 0.91 10.48
C PRO A 50 9.89 1.95 10.69
N THR A 51 10.18 2.93 11.54
CA THR A 51 9.48 4.22 11.52
C THR A 51 9.84 4.91 10.21
N LYS A 52 9.09 4.60 9.16
CA LYS A 52 9.03 5.45 7.96
C LYS A 52 8.03 6.55 8.26
N GLU A 53 8.54 7.71 8.62
CA GLU A 53 7.79 8.96 8.70
C GLU A 53 7.01 9.17 7.39
N PRO A 54 5.67 9.34 7.42
CA PRO A 54 4.92 9.54 6.19
C PRO A 54 5.15 10.95 5.67
N MET A 55 5.83 11.02 4.53
CA MET A 55 5.88 12.19 3.67
C MET A 55 4.44 12.64 3.37
N THR A 56 4.10 13.84 3.81
CA THR A 56 2.82 14.52 3.61
C THR A 56 2.65 14.90 2.14
N THR A 57 2.22 13.93 1.34
CA THR A 57 1.49 14.22 0.11
C THR A 57 0.00 14.06 0.45
N GLY A 58 -0.80 15.09 0.19
CA GLY A 58 -2.25 15.15 0.48
C GLY A 58 -3.10 14.17 -0.35
N HIS A 59 -2.59 12.97 -0.58
CA HIS A 59 -3.28 11.89 -1.26
C HIS A 59 -4.07 11.10 -0.23
N THR A 60 -5.40 11.13 -0.38
CA THR A 60 -6.31 10.22 0.32
C THR A 60 -5.81 8.78 0.17
N PRO A 61 -5.63 8.02 1.26
CA PRO A 61 -5.20 6.64 1.17
C PRO A 61 -6.19 5.83 0.35
N SER A 62 -5.66 4.96 -0.49
CA SER A 62 -6.43 4.16 -1.43
C SER A 62 -6.67 2.75 -0.90
N TRP A 63 -5.83 2.29 0.04
CA TRP A 63 -5.83 0.92 0.53
C TRP A 63 -5.84 0.84 2.06
N PHE A 64 -6.65 -0.09 2.55
CA PHE A 64 -6.70 -0.55 3.94
C PHE A 64 -6.02 -1.91 4.01
N LYS A 65 -4.89 -1.97 4.71
CA LYS A 65 -4.11 -3.20 4.85
C LYS A 65 -4.24 -3.74 6.27
N VAL A 66 -4.57 -5.02 6.35
CA VAL A 66 -4.62 -5.79 7.59
C VAL A 66 -3.56 -6.87 7.49
N ARG A 67 -2.66 -6.93 8.46
CA ARG A 67 -1.64 -7.98 8.58
C ARG A 67 -1.77 -8.67 9.91
N VAL A 68 -1.84 -9.99 9.89
CA VAL A 68 -1.89 -10.84 11.08
C VAL A 68 -0.59 -11.63 11.12
N ARG A 69 0.24 -11.36 12.12
CA ARG A 69 1.48 -12.09 12.38
C ARG A 69 1.28 -13.02 13.57
N ASN A 70 1.98 -14.13 13.59
CA ASN A 70 2.07 -14.95 14.80
C ASN A 70 3.03 -14.28 15.79
N LEU A 71 2.67 -14.28 17.07
CA LEU A 71 3.41 -13.56 18.10
C LEU A 71 4.74 -14.24 18.44
N ASP A 72 4.76 -15.57 18.59
CA ASP A 72 5.97 -16.34 18.90
C ASP A 72 6.98 -16.37 17.74
N SER A 73 6.49 -16.65 16.53
CA SER A 73 7.36 -16.86 15.37
C SER A 73 7.61 -15.59 14.56
N GLY A 74 6.86 -14.51 14.78
CA GLY A 74 6.90 -13.28 13.97
C GLY A 74 6.45 -13.45 12.51
N LYS A 75 6.11 -14.67 12.09
CA LYS A 75 5.74 -15.01 10.70
C LYS A 75 4.37 -14.42 10.36
N ASN A 76 4.26 -13.88 9.15
CA ASN A 76 2.99 -13.41 8.63
C ASN A 76 2.05 -14.59 8.35
N LYS A 77 0.91 -14.63 9.04
CA LYS A 77 -0.12 -15.67 8.90
C LYS A 77 -1.11 -15.26 7.81
N VAL A 78 -1.57 -14.01 7.83
CA VAL A 78 -2.58 -13.49 6.88
C VAL A 78 -2.25 -12.05 6.51
N SER A 79 -2.34 -11.74 5.22
CA SER A 79 -2.30 -10.35 4.73
C SER A 79 -3.51 -10.09 3.86
N VAL A 80 -4.31 -9.09 4.24
CA VAL A 80 -5.49 -8.65 3.50
C VAL A 80 -5.29 -7.23 3.02
N ASN A 81 -5.65 -6.96 1.77
CA ASN A 81 -5.58 -5.64 1.16
C ASN A 81 -6.95 -5.26 0.60
N ILE A 82 -7.57 -4.24 1.19
CA ILE A 82 -8.95 -3.85 0.89
C ILE A 82 -8.92 -2.44 0.32
N PRO A 83 -9.42 -2.20 -0.90
CA PRO A 83 -9.57 -0.84 -1.40
C PRO A 83 -10.54 -0.06 -0.50
N ILE A 84 -10.25 1.21 -0.19
CA ILE A 84 -11.11 2.03 0.68
C ILE A 84 -12.54 2.14 0.14
N ARG A 85 -12.70 2.21 -1.18
CA ARG A 85 -14.02 2.21 -1.82
C ARG A 85 -14.82 0.93 -1.53
N MET A 86 -14.14 -0.22 -1.48
CA MET A 86 -14.74 -1.51 -1.15
C MET A 86 -15.15 -1.56 0.32
N PHE A 87 -14.28 -1.08 1.22
CA PHE A 87 -14.59 -1.01 2.65
C PHE A 87 -15.85 -0.17 2.91
N LYS A 88 -15.93 1.04 2.33
CA LYS A 88 -17.12 1.91 2.42
C LYS A 88 -18.39 1.24 1.89
N PHE A 89 -18.28 0.50 0.79
CA PHE A 89 -19.40 -0.26 0.24
C PHE A 89 -19.83 -1.40 1.17
N GLY A 90 -18.87 -2.16 1.70
CA GLY A 90 -19.10 -3.23 2.67
C GLY A 90 -19.80 -2.73 3.93
N MET A 91 -19.37 -1.59 4.48
CA MET A 91 -20.03 -0.96 5.63
C MET A 91 -21.47 -0.55 5.30
N LYS A 92 -21.69 0.08 4.13
CA LYS A 92 -23.03 0.50 3.70
C LYS A 92 -24.00 -0.68 3.57
N ILE A 93 -23.49 -1.84 3.15
CA ILE A 93 -24.25 -3.07 3.10
C ILE A 93 -24.43 -3.64 4.50
N GLY A 94 -23.36 -3.78 5.28
CA GLY A 94 -23.36 -4.39 6.62
C GLY A 94 -24.34 -3.75 7.59
N ARG A 95 -24.53 -2.42 7.50
CA ARG A 95 -25.57 -1.68 8.23
C ARG A 95 -27.00 -2.21 8.05
N LYS A 96 -27.28 -2.89 6.94
CA LYS A 96 -28.59 -3.49 6.68
C LYS A 96 -28.76 -4.89 7.25
N PHE A 97 -27.68 -5.51 7.71
CA PHE A 97 -27.66 -6.93 8.11
C PHE A 97 -27.34 -7.14 9.59
N THR A 98 -26.91 -6.11 10.32
CA THR A 98 -26.68 -6.21 11.77
C THR A 98 -26.95 -4.86 12.47
N ASP A 99 -27.79 -4.91 13.50
CA ASP A 99 -28.09 -3.77 14.38
C ASP A 99 -26.92 -3.46 15.33
N GLU A 100 -26.00 -4.39 15.58
CA GLU A 100 -24.80 -4.17 16.42
C GLU A 100 -23.86 -3.10 15.85
N LEU A 101 -23.95 -2.85 14.54
CA LEU A 101 -23.18 -1.78 13.89
C LEU A 101 -23.93 -0.44 13.85
N ASP A 102 -25.18 -0.35 14.30
CA ASP A 102 -25.93 0.92 14.30
C ASP A 102 -25.51 1.83 15.45
N ASP A 103 -25.02 1.27 16.57
CA ASP A 103 -24.38 1.99 17.69
C ASP A 103 -23.04 2.64 17.31
N LEU A 104 -22.44 2.26 16.18
CA LEU A 104 -21.22 2.90 15.69
C LEU A 104 -21.54 4.29 15.09
N ASN A 105 -20.90 5.35 15.60
CA ASN A 105 -21.06 6.69 15.03
C ASN A 105 -20.38 6.82 13.67
N TRP A 106 -21.11 6.47 12.62
CA TRP A 106 -20.61 6.45 11.25
C TRP A 106 -20.19 7.81 10.70
N ASN A 107 -20.75 8.90 11.22
CA ASN A 107 -20.33 10.25 10.84
C ASN A 107 -18.92 10.55 11.37
N GLU A 108 -18.59 10.08 12.57
CA GLU A 108 -17.22 10.14 13.08
C GLU A 108 -16.30 9.28 12.24
N ILE A 109 -16.67 8.04 11.92
CA ILE A 109 -15.82 7.15 11.11
C ILE A 109 -15.62 7.71 9.70
N ASP A 110 -16.65 8.27 9.05
CA ASP A 110 -16.49 8.90 7.74
C ASP A 110 -15.68 10.21 7.80
N GLY A 111 -15.81 10.99 8.88
CA GLY A 111 -14.99 12.17 9.15
C GLY A 111 -13.52 11.83 9.38
N MET A 112 -13.25 10.80 10.19
CA MET A 112 -11.92 10.22 10.39
C MET A 112 -11.37 9.70 9.06
N MET A 113 -12.20 9.01 8.26
CA MET A 113 -11.84 8.50 6.94
C MET A 113 -11.47 9.61 5.94
N LYS A 114 -12.20 10.73 5.95
CA LYS A 114 -11.92 11.90 5.07
C LYS A 114 -10.59 12.58 5.42
N ASN A 115 -10.21 12.53 6.69
CA ASN A 115 -8.98 13.13 7.19
C ASN A 115 -7.82 12.12 7.31
N MET A 116 -7.96 10.89 6.79
CA MET A 116 -6.95 9.85 6.95
C MET A 116 -5.63 10.29 6.33
N GLN A 117 -4.66 10.53 7.20
CA GLN A 117 -3.25 10.58 6.84
C GLN A 117 -2.75 9.15 6.74
N LYS A 118 -1.87 8.88 5.76
CA LYS A 118 -1.22 7.57 5.60
C LYS A 118 -0.49 7.22 6.90
N GLY A 119 -0.70 5.99 7.41
CA GLY A 119 -0.13 5.60 8.70
C GLY A 119 -0.79 4.38 9.35
N MET A 120 -0.19 3.91 10.44
CA MET A 120 -0.72 2.82 11.28
C MET A 120 -1.86 3.33 12.16
N ILE A 121 -2.94 2.56 12.24
CA ILE A 121 -4.19 2.99 12.87
C ILE A 121 -4.47 2.20 14.12
N VAL A 122 -4.28 0.89 14.03
CA VAL A 122 -4.50 0.01 15.16
C VAL A 122 -3.44 -1.08 15.12
N GLU A 123 -2.84 -1.33 16.28
CA GLU A 123 -2.04 -2.50 16.55
C GLU A 123 -2.65 -3.20 17.76
N VAL A 124 -3.00 -4.47 17.61
CA VAL A 124 -3.57 -5.31 18.67
C VAL A 124 -2.73 -6.56 18.79
N GLN A 125 -2.37 -6.91 20.02
CA GLN A 125 -1.68 -8.14 20.35
C GLN A 125 -2.63 -8.99 21.18
N ASP A 126 -2.89 -10.21 20.71
CA ASP A 126 -3.71 -11.20 21.39
C ASP A 126 -2.80 -12.33 21.88
N GLU A 127 -2.56 -12.37 23.19
CA GLU A 127 -1.67 -13.34 23.82
C GLU A 127 -2.32 -14.74 23.91
N ASP A 128 -3.64 -14.82 23.94
CA ASP A 128 -4.40 -16.09 24.03
C ASP A 128 -4.37 -16.87 22.70
N SER A 129 -4.55 -16.17 21.59
CA SER A 129 -4.49 -16.73 20.23
C SER A 129 -3.08 -16.70 19.61
N ASN A 130 -2.11 -16.07 20.29
CA ASN A 130 -0.74 -15.88 19.81
C ASN A 130 -0.68 -15.10 18.47
N GLU A 131 -1.46 -14.03 18.37
CA GLU A 131 -1.63 -13.24 17.14
C GLU A 131 -1.33 -11.75 17.36
N HIS A 132 -0.69 -11.14 16.37
CA HIS A 132 -0.36 -9.74 16.31
C HIS A 132 -0.99 -9.12 15.07
N VAL A 133 -2.04 -8.34 15.25
CA VAL A 133 -2.83 -7.73 14.19
C VAL A 133 -2.42 -6.28 14.01
N GLN A 134 -1.98 -5.93 12.80
CA GLN A 134 -1.65 -4.57 12.39
C GLN A 134 -2.62 -4.11 11.31
N VAL A 135 -3.14 -2.90 11.51
CA VAL A 135 -4.06 -2.24 10.58
C VAL A 135 -3.52 -0.87 10.21
N TYR A 136 -3.37 -0.61 8.92
CA TYR A 136 -2.81 0.66 8.43
C TYR A 136 -3.37 1.08 7.07
N PHE A 137 -3.30 2.39 6.80
CA PHE A 137 -3.72 3.00 5.54
C PHE A 137 -2.53 3.35 4.66
N GLU A 138 -2.66 3.08 3.36
CA GLU A 138 -1.67 3.36 2.31
C GLU A 138 -2.24 4.26 1.20
#